data_AF-A0A453HYX5-F1
#
_entry.id   AF-A0A453HYX5-F1
#
_cell.length_a   1.000
_cell.length_b   1.000
_cell.length_c   1.000
_cell.angle_alpha   90.00
_cell.angle_beta   90.00
_cell.angle_gamma   90.00
#
_symmetry.space_group_name_H-M   'P 1'
#
loop_
_entity.id
_entity.type
_entity.pdbx_description
1 polymer ?
#
loop_
_entity_poly.entity_id
_entity_poly.type
_entity_poly.pdbx_seq_one_letter_code
_entity_poly.pdbx_strand_id
1 'polypeptide(L)' 'VFNESVTNARIYGLLVRSLIRAAVDGFNGTAFAYGQTSSGKTFTMNGSGADPGIIPLAVRDIFDTAAE' A
#
# COMPACT_ATOMS: atom_id res chain seq x y z
N VAL A 1 -6.23 -11.16 -8.18
CA VAL A 1 -5.72 -12.27 -7.35
C VAL A 1 -4.22 -12.31 -7.52
N PHE A 2 -3.46 -12.40 -6.43
CA PHE A 2 -1.99 -12.36 -6.43
C PHE A 2 -1.47 -13.62 -5.77
N ASN A 3 -0.29 -14.09 -6.20
CA ASN A 3 0.42 -15.19 -5.57
C ASN A 3 1.66 -14.65 -4.83
N GLU A 4 2.42 -15.55 -4.22
CA GLU A 4 3.58 -15.21 -3.37
C GLU A 4 4.77 -14.59 -4.15
N SER A 5 4.75 -14.64 -5.48
CA SER A 5 5.80 -14.01 -6.30
C SER A 5 5.60 -12.50 -6.49
N VAL A 6 4.45 -11.96 -6.08
CA VAL A 6 4.10 -10.55 -6.23
C VAL A 6 4.57 -9.77 -5.01
N THR A 7 5.39 -8.74 -5.24
CA THR A 7 5.90 -7.86 -4.17
C THR A 7 4.84 -6.89 -3.67
N ASN A 8 5.02 -6.40 -2.44
CA ASN A 8 4.16 -5.36 -1.89
C ASN A 8 4.20 -4.07 -2.74
N ALA A 9 5.36 -3.72 -3.31
CA ALA A 9 5.48 -2.59 -4.23
C ALA A 9 4.56 -2.74 -5.47
N ARG A 10 4.44 -3.96 -6.01
CA ARG A 10 3.55 -4.23 -7.15
C ARG A 10 2.08 -4.16 -6.74
N ILE A 11 1.72 -4.71 -5.57
CA ILE A 11 0.37 -4.58 -4.98
C ILE A 11 0.00 -3.11 -4.81
N TYR A 12 0.88 -2.33 -4.20
CA TYR A 12 0.69 -0.90 -3.97
C TYR A 12 0.45 -0.15 -5.28
N GLY A 13 1.29 -0.36 -6.30
CA GLY A 13 1.15 0.31 -7.59
C GLY A 13 -0.14 -0.03 -8.33
N LEU A 14 -0.64 -1.26 -8.20
CA LEU A 14 -1.86 -1.71 -8.89
C LEU A 14 -3.15 -1.32 -8.16
N LEU A 15 -3.15 -1.28 -6.83
CA LEU A 15 -4.39 -1.16 -6.05
C LEU A 15 -4.49 0.11 -5.19
N VAL A 16 -3.37 0.65 -4.73
CA VAL A 16 -3.38 1.68 -3.67
C VAL A 16 -2.89 3.04 -4.17
N ARG A 17 -1.95 3.08 -5.12
CA ARG A 17 -1.39 4.34 -5.64
C ARG A 17 -2.46 5.33 -6.14
N SER A 18 -3.47 4.85 -6.87
CA SER A 18 -4.57 5.71 -7.33
C SER A 18 -5.43 6.24 -6.18
N LEU A 19 -5.63 5.44 -5.13
CA LEU A 19 -6.34 5.84 -3.92
C LEU A 19 -5.57 6.93 -3.15
N ILE A 20 -4.24 6.83 -3.09
CA ILE A 20 -3.40 7.86 -2.47
C ILE A 20 -3.47 9.17 -3.24
N ARG A 21 -3.39 9.13 -4.59
CA ARG A 21 -3.53 10.34 -5.42
C ARG A 21 -4.88 11.03 -5.20
N ALA A 22 -5.98 10.27 -5.23
CA ALA A 22 -7.29 10.81 -4.93
C ALA A 22 -7.36 11.39 -3.50
N ALA A 23 -6.70 10.77 -2.53
CA ALA A 23 -6.64 11.28 -1.17
C ALA A 23 -5.89 12.63 -1.07
N VAL A 24 -4.81 12.81 -1.83
CA VAL A 24 -4.09 14.09 -1.95
C VAL A 24 -4.97 15.14 -2.61
N ASP A 25 -5.80 14.76 -3.58
CA ASP A 25 -6.78 15.64 -4.24
C ASP A 25 -8.00 16.00 -3.35
N GLY A 26 -8.02 15.55 -2.09
CA GLY A 26 -9.06 15.89 -1.10
C GLY A 26 -10.22 14.89 -1.01
N PHE A 27 -10.12 13.72 -1.65
CA PHE A 27 -11.11 12.65 -1.52
C PHE A 27 -10.80 11.73 -0.33
N ASN A 28 -11.82 11.07 0.22
CA ASN A 28 -11.60 10.05 1.25
C ASN A 28 -11.30 8.69 0.61
N GLY A 29 -10.24 8.03 1.06
CA GLY A 29 -9.86 6.68 0.61
C GLY A 29 -9.57 5.75 1.79
N THR A 30 -10.07 4.52 1.73
CA THR A 30 -9.83 3.51 2.77
C THR A 30 -9.41 2.18 2.13
N ALA A 31 -8.30 1.60 2.61
CA ALA A 31 -7.83 0.28 2.22
C ALA A 31 -7.81 -0.65 3.43
N PHE A 32 -8.33 -1.87 3.27
CA PHE A 32 -8.38 -2.88 4.32
C PHE A 32 -7.61 -4.13 3.90
N ALA A 33 -6.80 -4.67 4.81
CA ALA A 33 -6.30 -6.04 4.72
C ALA A 33 -7.19 -6.94 5.57
N TYR A 34 -7.89 -7.89 4.93
CA TYR A 34 -8.82 -8.80 5.58
C TYR A 34 -8.42 -10.27 5.33
N GLY A 35 -8.57 -11.11 6.35
CA GLY A 35 -8.20 -12.52 6.30
C GLY A 35 -7.91 -13.09 7.69
N GLN A 36 -7.76 -14.42 7.77
CA GLN A 36 -7.46 -15.11 9.03
C GLN A 36 -6.05 -14.79 9.57
N THR A 37 -5.78 -15.08 10.85
CA THR A 37 -4.42 -14.95 11.40
C THR A 37 -3.41 -15.75 10.58
N SER A 38 -2.19 -15.23 10.45
CA SER A 38 -1.13 -15.77 9.58
C SER A 38 -1.36 -15.67 8.06
N SER A 39 -2.42 -15.01 7.59
CA SER A 39 -2.69 -14.86 6.15
C SER A 39 -1.94 -13.70 5.47
N GLY A 40 -0.91 -13.13 6.11
CA GLY A 40 -0.11 -12.05 5.54
C GLY A 40 -0.65 -10.63 5.69
N LYS A 41 -1.76 -10.37 6.40
CA LYS A 41 -2.32 -9.01 6.58
C LYS A 41 -1.28 -7.97 7.04
N THR A 42 -0.54 -8.27 8.10
CA THR A 42 0.52 -7.38 8.63
C THR A 42 1.65 -7.22 7.63
N PHE A 43 2.01 -8.29 6.92
CA PHE A 43 3.02 -8.24 5.87
C PHE A 43 2.56 -7.35 4.69
N THR A 44 1.31 -7.41 4.26
CA THR A 44 0.81 -6.53 3.19
C THR A 44 0.72 -5.07 3.63
N MET A 45 0.25 -4.80 4.85
CA MET A 45 0.07 -3.41 5.33
C MET A 45 1.37 -2.76 5.76
N ASN A 46 2.19 -3.44 6.57
CA ASN A 46 3.41 -2.89 7.13
C ASN A 46 4.66 -3.32 6.35
N GLY A 47 4.66 -4.55 5.82
CA GLY A 47 5.80 -5.13 5.12
C GLY A 47 6.93 -5.54 6.05
N SER A 48 8.10 -5.62 5.43
CA SER A 48 9.38 -5.89 6.08
C SER A 48 10.43 -4.89 5.57
N GLY A 49 11.64 -4.92 6.14
CA GLY A 49 12.74 -4.07 5.64
C GLY A 49 13.13 -4.35 4.18
N ALA A 50 12.93 -5.58 3.70
CA ALA A 50 13.24 -5.97 2.32
C ALA A 50 12.07 -5.76 1.34
N ASP A 51 10.83 -5.81 1.83
CA ASP A 51 9.62 -5.58 1.03
C ASP A 51 8.63 -4.70 1.81
N PRO A 52 8.77 -3.36 1.73
CA PRO A 52 7.91 -2.41 2.44
C PRO A 52 6.45 -2.56 2.06
N GLY A 53 5.56 -2.48 3.05
CA GLY A 53 4.13 -2.67 2.85
C GLY A 53 3.41 -1.42 2.34
N ILE A 54 2.09 -1.51 2.25
CA ILE A 54 1.22 -0.43 1.78
C ILE A 54 1.42 0.88 2.58
N ILE A 55 1.51 0.81 3.91
CA ILE A 55 1.61 2.01 4.78
C ILE A 55 2.90 2.81 4.49
N PRO A 56 4.12 2.24 4.61
CA PRO A 56 5.34 3.01 4.34
C PRO A 56 5.44 3.48 2.89
N LEU A 57 4.95 2.70 1.93
CA LEU A 57 4.89 3.11 0.51
C LEU A 57 3.93 4.28 0.29
N ALA A 58 2.75 4.26 0.91
CA ALA A 58 1.77 5.34 0.83
C ALA A 58 2.30 6.64 1.43
N VAL A 59 2.88 6.57 2.63
CA VAL A 59 3.47 7.73 3.30
C VAL A 59 4.54 8.37 2.42
N ARG A 60 5.42 7.55 1.82
CA ARG A 60 6.42 8.05 0.88
C ARG A 60 5.80 8.74 -0.34
N ASP A 61 4.83 8.10 -1.01
CA ASP A 61 4.20 8.67 -2.23
C ASP A 61 3.46 9.98 -1.92
N ILE A 62 2.84 10.12 -0.74
CA ILE A 62 2.21 11.38 -0.29
C ILE A 62 3.25 12.50 -0.22
N PHE A 63 4.38 12.25 0.46
CA PHE A 63 5.43 13.26 0.61
C PHE A 63 6.17 13.55 -0.70
N ASP A 64 6.36 12.54 -1.55
CA ASP A 64 6.94 12.71 -2.88
C ASP A 64 6.02 13.60 -3.75
N THR A 65 4.69 13.44 -3.66
CA THR A 65 3.71 14.27 -4.39
C THR A 65 3.63 15.71 -3.86
N ALA A 66 3.80 15.91 -2.55
CA ALA A 66 3.75 17.24 -1.94
C ALA A 66 5.04 18.07 -2.15
N ALA A 67 6.13 17.43 -2.58
CA ALA A 67 7.40 18.08 -2.88
C ALA A 67 7.51 18.57 -4.35
N GLU A 68 6.52 18.22 -5.19
CA GLU A 68 6.32 18.77 -6.54
C GLU A 68 5.44 20.03 -6.51
#